data_AF-A0A7C5DIJ7-F1
#
_entry.id   AF-A0A7C5DIJ7-F1
#
_cell.length_a   1.000
_cell.length_b   1.000
_cell.length_c   1.000
_cell.angle_alpha   90.00
_cell.angle_beta   90.00
_cell.angle_gamma   90.00
#
_symmetry.space_group_name_H-M   'P 1'
#
loop_
_entity.id
_entity.type
_entity.pdbx_description
1 polymer ?
#
loop_
_entity_poly.entity_id
_entity_poly.type
_entity_poly.pdbx_seq_one_letter_code
_entity_poly.pdbx_strand_id
1 'polypeptide(L)'
;MLRNLFRAILLILLMLLLFSGLLLLAGCSCSRRENRVFSSEEIGGFVGGTTGLEVNVLDGAPPRVIPGGGLTSFSFVISLENVGEADVGPGTDNPFVMARLTGIMYNNFGLTNDFSGMG
;
A
#
# COMPACT_ATOMS: atom_id res chain seq x y z
N MET A 1 45.81 10.51 44.94
CA MET A 1 44.35 10.29 44.82
C MET A 1 43.77 10.91 43.54
N LEU A 2 44.06 12.18 43.25
CA LEU A 2 43.54 12.92 42.08
C LEU A 2 43.84 12.28 40.71
N ARG A 3 45.03 11.69 40.52
CA ARG A 3 45.42 11.04 39.25
C ARG A 3 44.59 9.79 38.93
N ASN A 4 44.14 9.06 39.96
CA ASN A 4 43.31 7.87 39.79
C ASN A 4 41.85 8.26 39.51
N LEU A 5 41.38 9.34 40.14
CA LEU A 5 40.06 9.92 39.88
C LEU A 5 39.94 10.41 38.43
N PHE A 6 40.95 11.12 37.92
CA PHE A 6 40.95 11.60 36.54
C PHE A 6 40.92 10.46 35.51
N ARG A 7 41.66 9.37 35.76
CA ARG A 7 41.62 8.18 34.92
C ARG A 7 40.25 7.49 34.95
N ALA A 8 39.61 7.42 36.11
CA ALA A 8 38.27 6.84 36.24
C ALA A 8 37.22 7.66 35.46
N ILE A 9 37.25 8.99 35.56
CA ILE A 9 36.34 9.88 34.83
C ILE A 9 36.55 9.72 33.32
N LEU A 10 37.80 9.69 32.85
CA LEU A 10 38.12 9.50 31.43
C LEU A 10 37.58 8.17 30.89
N LEU A 11 37.69 7.07 31.66
CA LEU A 11 37.17 5.76 31.28
C LEU A 11 35.64 5.72 31.22
N ILE A 12 34.96 6.36 32.18
CA ILE A 12 33.49 6.46 32.17
C ILE A 12 33.02 7.22 30.93
N LEU A 13 33.67 8.34 30.61
CA LEU A 13 33.30 9.19 29.47
C LEU A 13 33.53 8.46 28.13
N LEU A 14 34.60 7.67 28.02
CA LEU A 14 34.87 6.81 26.86
C LEU A 14 33.78 5.73 26.69
N MET A 15 33.37 5.08 27.77
CA MET A 15 32.33 4.04 27.74
C MET A 15 30.97 4.63 27.32
N LEU A 16 30.64 5.83 27.81
CA LEU A 16 29.40 6.53 27.46
C LEU A 16 29.37 6.92 25.98
N LEU A 17 30.50 7.38 25.45
CA LEU A 17 30.65 7.70 24.02
C LEU A 17 30.51 6.45 23.14
N LEU A 18 31.17 5.34 23.51
CA LEU A 18 31.02 4.06 22.83
C LEU A 18 29.58 3.55 22.82
N PHE A 19 28.90 3.60 23.97
CA PHE A 19 27.51 3.16 24.09
C PHE A 19 26.57 3.99 23.22
N SER A 20 26.73 5.31 23.19
CA SER A 20 25.94 6.19 22.31
C SER A 20 26.14 5.87 20.81
N GLY A 21 27.37 5.56 20.40
CA GLY A 21 27.67 5.15 19.02
C GLY A 21 27.01 3.83 18.63
N LEU A 22 26.95 2.87 19.56
CA LEU A 22 26.23 1.60 19.37
C LEU A 22 24.72 1.82 19.18
N LEU A 23 24.10 2.72 19.94
CA LEU A 23 22.68 3.05 19.79
C LEU A 23 22.38 3.69 18.44
N LEU A 24 23.26 4.59 17.97
CA LEU A 24 23.13 5.23 16.66
C LEU A 24 23.30 4.22 15.51
N LEU A 25 24.20 3.24 15.65
CA LEU A 25 24.37 2.16 14.67
C LEU A 25 23.18 1.20 14.64
N ALA A 26 22.57 0.90 15.80
CA ALA A 26 21.35 0.08 15.87
C ALA A 26 20.13 0.79 15.24
N GLY A 27 20.06 2.12 15.39
CA GLY A 27 19.01 2.94 14.77
C GLY A 27 19.17 3.14 13.26
N CYS A 28 20.33 2.81 12.68
CA CYS A 28 20.62 2.95 11.26
C CYS A 28 20.26 1.69 10.44
N SER A 29 19.21 0.97 10.84
CA SER A 29 18.60 -0.07 10.02
C SER A 29 17.71 0.60 8.97
N CYS A 30 18.34 1.06 7.89
CA CYS A 30 17.64 1.48 6.68
C CYS A 30 16.64 0.40 6.27
N SER A 31 15.36 0.78 6.19
CA SER A 31 14.27 -0.02 5.63
C SER A 31 14.72 -0.69 4.35
N ARG A 32 14.92 -2.00 4.43
CA ARG A 32 15.04 -2.87 3.27
C ARG A 32 13.72 -2.75 2.51
N ARG A 33 13.70 -2.00 1.40
CA ARG A 33 12.60 -2.01 0.42
C ARG A 33 12.54 -3.41 -0.16
N GLU A 34 11.81 -4.26 0.52
CA GLU A 34 11.41 -5.57 0.06
C GLU A 34 10.37 -5.33 -1.04
N ASN A 35 10.67 -5.72 -2.27
CA ASN A 35 9.70 -5.78 -3.35
C ASN A 35 8.65 -6.84 -2.97
N ARG A 36 7.65 -6.45 -2.19
CA ARG A 36 6.55 -7.33 -1.82
C ARG A 36 5.61 -7.47 -3.00
N VAL A 37 5.60 -8.68 -3.55
CA VAL A 37 4.45 -9.24 -4.25
C VAL A 37 3.27 -9.11 -3.29
N PHE A 38 2.25 -8.34 -3.69
CA PHE A 38 1.03 -8.11 -2.92
C PHE A 38 0.34 -9.44 -2.59
N SER A 39 0.60 -9.99 -1.41
CA SER A 39 -0.24 -11.00 -0.78
C SER A 39 -1.36 -10.27 -0.04
N SER A 40 -2.62 -10.65 -0.29
CA SER A 40 -3.83 -10.05 0.29
C SER A 40 -3.92 -10.04 1.83
N GLU A 41 -2.94 -10.61 2.54
CA GLU A 41 -2.83 -10.55 4.01
C GLU A 41 -2.15 -9.27 4.54
N GLU A 42 -1.51 -8.48 3.67
CA GLU A 42 -0.86 -7.21 4.04
C GLU A 42 -1.60 -5.98 3.52
N ILE A 43 -2.93 -6.06 3.43
CA ILE A 43 -3.74 -4.86 3.46
C ILE A 43 -3.69 -4.40 4.92
N GLY A 44 -2.65 -3.60 5.24
CA GLY A 44 -2.57 -2.83 6.47
C GLY A 44 -3.95 -2.24 6.74
N GLY A 45 -4.42 -2.41 7.99
CA GLY A 45 -5.81 -2.31 8.39
C GLY A 45 -6.62 -1.25 7.65
N PHE A 46 -7.87 -1.58 7.35
CA PHE A 46 -8.85 -0.69 6.76
C PHE A 46 -8.67 0.74 7.30
N VAL A 47 -8.69 1.71 6.39
CA VAL A 47 -8.70 3.14 6.71
C VAL A 47 -9.84 3.39 7.70
N GLY A 48 -9.57 3.36 9.01
CA GLY A 48 -10.54 3.64 10.07
C GLY A 48 -11.44 2.50 10.58
N GLY A 49 -10.88 1.41 11.11
CA GLY A 49 -11.63 0.46 11.96
C GLY A 49 -11.98 -0.88 11.29
N THR A 50 -13.10 -1.52 11.67
CA THR A 50 -13.53 -2.81 11.06
C THR A 50 -14.08 -2.66 9.64
N THR A 51 -14.40 -1.44 9.22
CA THR A 51 -14.95 -1.12 7.90
C THR A 51 -14.48 0.27 7.49
N GLY A 52 -13.57 0.37 6.53
CA GLY A 52 -12.98 1.66 6.12
C GLY A 52 -13.58 2.26 4.85
N LEU A 53 -14.06 1.42 3.93
CA LEU A 53 -14.71 1.86 2.71
C LEU A 53 -15.95 1.01 2.46
N GLU A 54 -17.07 1.68 2.19
CA GLU A 54 -18.24 1.02 1.66
C GLU A 54 -18.16 1.03 0.12
N VAL A 55 -18.25 -0.16 -0.47
CA VAL A 55 -18.18 -0.35 -1.91
C VAL A 55 -19.54 -0.79 -2.41
N ASN A 56 -20.19 0.11 -3.13
CA ASN A 56 -21.49 -0.15 -3.74
C ASN A 56 -21.34 -0.19 -5.26
N VAL A 57 -21.84 -1.26 -5.86
CA VAL A 57 -21.93 -1.35 -7.32
C VAL A 57 -23.30 -0.79 -7.72
N LEU A 58 -23.32 0.12 -8.69
CA LEU A 58 -24.58 0.72 -9.12
C LEU A 58 -25.49 -0.35 -9.73
N ASP A 59 -26.74 -0.42 -9.28
CA ASP A 59 -27.70 -1.38 -9.81
C ASP A 59 -27.84 -1.24 -11.33
N GLY A 60 -27.70 -2.36 -12.03
CA GLY A 60 -27.74 -2.41 -13.50
C GLY A 60 -26.40 -2.13 -14.19
N ALA A 61 -25.34 -1.80 -13.45
CA ALA A 61 -23.97 -1.70 -13.98
C ALA A 61 -23.07 -2.80 -13.35
N PRO A 62 -22.32 -3.58 -14.14
CA PRO A 62 -22.42 -3.68 -15.60
C PRO A 62 -23.74 -4.36 -16.02
N PRO A 63 -24.19 -4.19 -17.28
CA PRO A 63 -25.33 -4.93 -17.80
C PRO A 63 -25.05 -6.44 -17.79
N ARG A 64 -26.07 -7.24 -17.42
CA ARG A 64 -25.96 -8.72 -17.34
C ARG A 64 -25.58 -9.38 -18.66
N VAL A 65 -25.91 -8.74 -19.78
CA VAL A 65 -25.59 -9.18 -21.13
C VAL A 65 -25.10 -7.97 -21.90
N ILE A 66 -23.94 -8.09 -22.54
CA ILE A 66 -23.43 -7.09 -23.47
C ILE A 66 -23.85 -7.53 -24.88
N PRO A 67 -24.87 -6.90 -25.49
CA PRO A 67 -25.31 -7.29 -26.83
C PRO A 67 -24.22 -6.98 -27.86
N GLY A 68 -23.94 -7.95 -28.74
CA GLY A 68 -22.98 -7.79 -29.84
C GLY A 68 -21.57 -8.35 -29.59
N GLY A 69 -21.38 -9.26 -28.62
CA GLY A 69 -20.14 -10.04 -28.50
C GLY A 69 -18.89 -9.19 -28.23
N GLY A 70 -19.02 -8.12 -27.46
CA GLY A 70 -17.90 -7.23 -27.12
C GLY A 70 -17.68 -6.04 -28.05
N LEU A 71 -18.52 -5.86 -29.09
CA LEU A 71 -18.43 -4.70 -30.00
C LEU A 71 -19.01 -3.40 -29.43
N THR A 72 -19.82 -3.50 -28.38
CA THR A 72 -20.42 -2.34 -27.70
C THR A 72 -19.65 -2.01 -26.44
N SER A 73 -19.28 -0.73 -26.28
CA SER A 73 -18.64 -0.25 -25.06
C SER A 73 -19.58 -0.37 -23.87
N PHE A 74 -19.07 -0.84 -22.74
CA PHE A 74 -19.80 -0.86 -21.47
C PHE A 74 -18.98 -0.15 -20.38
N SER A 75 -19.67 0.31 -19.35
CA SER A 75 -19.06 0.96 -18.18
C SER A 75 -19.30 0.14 -16.92
N PHE A 76 -18.26 0.03 -16.10
CA PHE A 76 -18.39 -0.35 -14.70
C PHE A 76 -18.43 0.91 -13.87
N VAL A 77 -19.45 1.03 -13.01
CA VAL A 77 -19.59 2.16 -12.09
C VAL A 77 -19.56 1.61 -10.67
N ILE A 78 -18.58 2.06 -9.91
CA ILE A 78 -18.44 1.77 -8.49
C ILE A 78 -18.63 3.07 -7.71
N SER A 79 -19.47 3.03 -6.69
CA SER A 79 -19.60 4.08 -5.69
C SER A 79 -18.74 3.68 -4.49
N LEU A 80 -17.86 4.58 -4.10
CA LEU A 80 -16.95 4.41 -2.97
C LEU A 80 -17.28 5.48 -1.94
N GLU A 81 -17.66 5.06 -0.75
CA GLU A 81 -17.92 5.96 0.37
C GLU A 81 -16.88 5.71 1.47
N ASN A 82 -16.22 6.77 1.91
CA ASN A 82 -15.33 6.72 3.06
C ASN A 82 -16.19 6.77 4.33
N VAL A 83 -16.39 5.62 4.96
CA VAL A 83 -17.08 5.48 6.26
C VAL A 83 -16.09 5.35 7.42
N GLY A 84 -14.79 5.39 7.11
CA GLY A 84 -13.71 5.26 8.06
C GLY A 84 -13.37 6.55 8.80
N GLU A 85 -12.57 6.39 9.85
CA GLU A 85 -12.10 7.47 10.74
C GLU A 85 -10.98 8.34 10.13
N ALA A 86 -10.36 7.92 9.03
CA ALA A 86 -9.24 8.63 8.43
C ALA A 86 -9.64 9.25 7.08
N ASP A 87 -9.22 10.49 6.87
CA ASP A 87 -9.43 11.19 5.62
C ASP A 87 -8.65 10.54 4.47
N VAL A 88 -9.26 10.57 3.29
CA VAL A 88 -8.69 10.04 2.06
C VAL A 88 -8.75 11.11 0.98
N GLY A 89 -7.64 11.32 0.29
CA GLY A 89 -7.55 12.24 -0.84
C GLY A 89 -6.31 13.13 -0.80
N PRO A 90 -6.10 13.97 -1.84
CA PRO A 90 -4.89 14.76 -2.00
C PRO A 90 -4.57 15.59 -0.75
N GLY A 91 -3.35 15.44 -0.23
CA GLY A 91 -2.88 16.18 0.95
C GLY A 91 -3.21 15.53 2.30
N THR A 92 -3.83 14.34 2.31
CA THR A 92 -3.98 13.50 3.50
C THR A 92 -2.85 12.46 3.58
N ASP A 93 -2.74 11.77 4.71
CA ASP A 93 -1.84 10.62 4.87
C ASP A 93 -2.20 9.46 3.92
N ASN A 94 -3.44 9.43 3.40
CA ASN A 94 -3.96 8.44 2.44
C ASN A 94 -4.36 9.13 1.12
N PRO A 95 -3.41 9.52 0.27
CA PRO A 95 -3.70 10.39 -0.87
C PRO A 95 -4.49 9.74 -2.01
N PHE A 96 -4.56 8.41 -2.06
CA PHE A 96 -5.15 7.67 -3.17
C PHE A 96 -5.98 6.48 -2.69
N VAL A 97 -7.07 6.21 -3.41
CA VAL A 97 -7.82 4.95 -3.32
C VAL A 97 -7.44 4.06 -4.49
N MET A 98 -7.04 2.82 -4.20
CA MET A 98 -6.72 1.84 -5.23
C MET A 98 -7.91 0.89 -5.41
N ALA A 99 -8.59 0.98 -6.55
CA ALA A 99 -9.60 0.01 -6.96
C ALA A 99 -8.96 -1.01 -7.91
N ARG A 100 -9.10 -2.30 -7.61
CA ARG A 100 -8.63 -3.40 -8.47
C ARG A 100 -9.82 -4.22 -8.95
N LEU A 101 -10.05 -4.20 -10.26
CA LEU A 101 -11.01 -5.08 -10.91
C LEU A 101 -10.36 -6.44 -11.20
N THR A 102 -10.95 -7.53 -10.73
CA THR A 102 -10.47 -8.90 -10.93
C THR A 102 -11.60 -9.79 -11.45
N GLY A 103 -11.27 -10.96 -12.01
CA GLY A 103 -12.26 -11.91 -12.53
C GLY A 103 -12.82 -11.60 -13.93
N ILE A 104 -12.42 -10.47 -14.53
CA ILE A 104 -12.76 -10.11 -15.90
C ILE A 104 -11.64 -10.58 -16.84
N MET A 105 -11.82 -11.73 -17.48
CA MET A 105 -10.93 -12.23 -18.53
C MET A 105 -11.34 -11.64 -19.88
N TYR A 106 -10.39 -11.18 -20.70
CA TYR A 106 -10.66 -10.66 -22.06
C TYR A 106 -11.40 -11.69 -22.93
N ASN A 107 -11.11 -12.99 -22.75
CA ASN A 107 -11.82 -14.10 -23.39
C ASN A 107 -13.33 -14.10 -23.11
N ASN A 108 -13.78 -13.58 -21.97
CA ASN A 108 -15.21 -13.53 -21.61
C ASN A 108 -16.00 -12.51 -22.47
N PHE A 109 -15.30 -11.66 -23.23
CA PHE A 109 -15.89 -10.67 -24.14
C PHE A 109 -15.70 -11.06 -25.61
N GLY A 110 -15.32 -12.30 -25.90
CA GLY A 110 -15.07 -12.75 -27.27
C GLY A 110 -13.84 -12.12 -27.93
N LEU A 111 -12.99 -11.44 -27.14
CA LEU A 111 -11.70 -10.95 -27.61
C LEU A 111 -10.70 -12.11 -27.56
N THR A 112 -10.12 -12.48 -28.70
CA THR A 112 -8.94 -13.35 -28.73
C THR A 112 -7.69 -12.49 -28.47
N ASN A 113 -6.64 -13.10 -27.93
CA ASN A 113 -5.36 -12.45 -27.61
C ASN A 113 -4.55 -12.03 -28.86
N ASP A 114 -5.19 -11.86 -30.01
CA ASP A 114 -4.51 -11.55 -31.27
C ASP A 114 -4.17 -10.07 -31.35
N PHE A 115 -3.26 -9.65 -30.47
CA PHE A 115 -2.44 -8.46 -30.65
C PHE A 115 -1.32 -8.77 -31.67
N SER A 116 -1.69 -9.34 -32.83
CA SER A 116 -0.77 -9.71 -33.92
C SER A 116 -1.01 -8.81 -35.12
N GLY A 117 -0.86 -7.49 -34.95
CA GLY A 117 -1.19 -6.58 -36.05
C GLY A 117 -0.92 -5.10 -35.81
N MET A 118 0.26 -4.73 -35.33
CA MET A 118 0.90 -3.45 -35.70
C MET A 118 2.41 -3.66 -35.71
N GLY A 119 2.92 -4.06 -36.88
CA GLY A 119 4.28 -3.76 -37.33
C GLY A 119 4.26 -2.49 -38.17
#